data_AF-A0AAJ2BBV1-F1
#
_entry.id   AF-A0AAJ2BBV1-F1
#
_cell.length_a   1.000
_cell.length_b   1.000
_cell.length_c   1.000
_cell.angle_alpha   90.00
_cell.angle_beta   90.00
_cell.angle_gamma   90.00
#
_symmetry.space_group_name_H-M   'P 1'
#
loop_
_entity.id
_entity.type
_entity.pdbx_description
1 polymer ?
#
loop_
_entity_poly.entity_id
_entity_poly.type
_entity_poly.pdbx_seq_one_letter_code
_entity_poly.pdbx_strand_id
1 'polypeptide(L)' 'MKSTIQLPDDIDMRIEKVSAQTNLTRSQIVEEALSFGRSLAWQEQWVAGVKAGLAEADRGGVRV' A
#
# COMPACT_ATOMS: atom_id res chain seq x y z
N MET A 1 11.15 18.01 9.72
CA MET A 1 12.49 17.44 9.43
C MET A 1 12.39 16.66 8.13
N LYS A 2 13.15 17.03 7.08
CA LYS A 2 13.28 16.21 5.87
C LYS A 2 14.45 15.24 6.10
N SER A 3 14.16 14.09 6.69
CA SER A 3 15.15 13.02 6.80
C SER A 3 15.19 12.31 5.45
N THR A 4 16.26 12.50 4.69
CA THR A 4 16.52 11.75 3.46
C THR A 4 16.98 10.35 3.87
N ILE A 5 16.03 9.52 4.32
CA ILE A 5 16.31 8.12 4.64
C ILE A 5 16.55 7.43 3.29
N GLN A 6 17.80 7.06 3.02
CA GLN A 6 18.11 6.13 1.93
C GLN A 6 17.60 4.76 2.37
N LEU A 7 16.53 4.33 1.73
CA LEU A 7 15.95 3.00 1.92
C LEU A 7 16.60 2.04 0.91
N PRO A 8 16.67 0.73 1.21
CA PRO A 8 17.12 -0.27 0.25
C PRO A 8 16.25 -0.25 -1.02
N ASP A 9 16.83 -0.52 -2.18
CA ASP A 9 16.14 -0.48 -3.48
C ASP A 9 14.86 -1.34 -3.52
N ASP A 10 14.85 -2.50 -2.84
CA ASP A 10 13.67 -3.35 -2.69
C ASP A 10 12.51 -2.60 -2.00
N ILE A 11 12.82 -1.91 -0.91
CA ILE A 11 11.82 -1.17 -0.13
C ILE A 11 11.31 0.03 -0.95
N ASP A 12 12.20 0.68 -1.69
CA ASP A 12 11.82 1.77 -2.60
C ASP A 12 10.85 1.29 -3.67
N MET A 13 11.19 0.22 -4.37
CA MET A 13 10.33 -0.39 -5.37
C MET A 13 8.95 -0.75 -4.79
N ARG A 14 8.91 -1.31 -3.58
CA ARG A 14 7.65 -1.67 -2.91
C ARG A 14 6.81 -0.46 -2.54
N ILE A 15 7.43 0.60 -2.04
CA ILE A 15 6.75 1.87 -1.74
C ILE A 15 6.17 2.48 -3.02
N GLU A 16 6.94 2.55 -4.11
CA GLU A 16 6.44 3.06 -5.39
C GLU A 16 5.29 2.21 -5.92
N LYS A 17 5.35 0.89 -5.76
CA LYS A 17 4.27 -0.03 -6.13
C LYS A 17 2.99 0.22 -5.32
N VAL A 18 3.08 0.48 -4.02
CA VAL A 18 1.91 0.82 -3.19
C VAL A 18 1.37 2.20 -3.56
N SER A 19 2.25 3.18 -3.79
CA SER A 19 1.86 4.54 -4.18
C SER A 19 1.14 4.56 -5.53
N ALA A 20 1.60 3.80 -6.52
CA ALA A 20 0.96 3.71 -7.84
C ALA A 20 -0.46 3.09 -7.81
N GLN A 21 -0.82 2.40 -6.72
CA GLN A 21 -2.11 1.70 -6.59
C GLN A 21 -3.03 2.34 -5.56
N THR A 22 -2.56 3.36 -4.86
CA THR A 22 -3.30 4.06 -3.80
C THR A 22 -3.22 5.56 -4.07
N ASN A 23 -3.95 6.36 -3.29
CA ASN A 23 -3.80 7.82 -3.33
C ASN A 23 -2.77 8.33 -2.31
N LEU A 24 -1.92 7.43 -1.78
CA LEU A 24 -0.94 7.75 -0.75
C LEU A 24 0.38 8.20 -1.36
N THR A 25 0.95 9.26 -0.78
CA THR A 25 2.31 9.68 -1.07
C THR A 25 3.33 8.76 -0.39
N ARG A 26 4.53 8.71 -0.95
CA ARG A 26 5.68 8.01 -0.37
C ARG A 26 5.88 8.30 1.12
N SER A 27 5.81 9.58 1.52
CA SER A 27 5.97 9.97 2.93
C SER A 27 4.87 9.40 3.83
N GLN A 28 3.62 9.39 3.35
CA GLN A 28 2.50 8.81 4.10
C GLN A 28 2.64 7.29 4.23
N ILE A 29 3.09 6.58 3.19
CA ILE A 29 3.33 5.12 3.24
C ILE A 29 4.38 4.77 4.30
N VAL A 30 5.47 5.55 4.36
CA VAL A 30 6.51 5.37 5.38
C VAL A 30 6.00 5.74 6.77
N GLU A 31 5.23 6.81 6.91
CA GLU A 31 4.60 7.20 8.18
C GLU A 31 3.61 6.13 8.68
N GLU A 32 2.81 5.54 7.80
CA GLU A 32 1.94 4.41 8.11
C GLU A 32 2.72 3.21 8.67
N ALA A 33 3.87 2.90 8.08
CA ALA A 33 4.72 1.81 8.51
C ALA A 33 5.43 2.10 9.86
N LEU A 34 5.89 3.33 10.08
CA LEU A 34 6.68 3.71 11.26
C LEU A 34 5.84 4.12 12.47
N SER A 35 4.70 4.77 12.24
CA SER A 35 3.89 5.41 13.29
C SER A 35 2.62 4.64 13.63
N PHE A 36 2.06 3.92 12.65
CA PHE A 36 0.75 3.28 12.81
C PHE A 36 0.80 1.74 12.76
N GLY A 37 1.98 1.15 12.65
CA GLY A 37 2.17 -0.31 12.63
C GLY A 37 1.65 -0.99 11.37
N ARG A 38 1.25 -0.22 10.35
CA ARG A 38 0.80 -0.70 9.04
C ARG A 38 2.01 -1.00 8.19
N SER A 39 2.67 -2.12 8.47
CA SER A 39 3.87 -2.52 7.76
C SER A 39 3.66 -2.54 6.23
N LEU A 40 4.74 -2.38 5.46
CA LEU A 40 4.66 -2.39 4.00
C LEU A 40 4.04 -3.69 3.46
N ALA A 41 4.32 -4.82 4.10
CA ALA A 41 3.72 -6.11 3.77
C ALA A 41 2.19 -6.12 3.99
N TRP A 42 1.72 -5.50 5.08
CA TRP A 42 0.28 -5.37 5.33
C TRP A 42 -0.38 -4.45 4.30
N GLN A 43 0.24 -3.31 3.99
CA GLN A 43 -0.30 -2.38 2.98
C GLN A 43 -0.44 -3.04 1.60
N GLU A 44 0.55 -3.84 1.20
CA GLU A 44 0.51 -4.63 -0.04
C GLU A 44 -0.65 -5.63 -0.07
N GLN A 45 -0.87 -6.35 1.04
CA GLN A 45 -1.98 -7.31 1.17
C GLN A 45 -3.33 -6.61 1.14
N TRP A 46 -3.46 -5.46 1.78
CA TRP A 46 -4.69 -4.67 1.77
C TRP A 46 -5.04 -4.22 0.34
N VAL A 47 -4.08 -3.68 -0.41
CA VAL A 47 -4.29 -3.30 -1.83
C VAL A 47 -4.74 -4.50 -2.67
N ALA A 48 -4.10 -5.66 -2.49
CA ALA A 48 -4.47 -6.88 -3.20
C ALA A 48 -5.91 -7.33 -2.87
N GLY A 49 -6.29 -7.30 -1.59
CA GLY A 49 -7.63 -7.65 -1.13
C GLY A 49 -8.71 -6.72 -1.68
N VAL A 50 -8.48 -5.40 -1.67
CA VAL A 50 -9.40 -4.40 -2.24
C VAL A 50 -9.60 -4.65 -3.74
N LYS A 51 -8.51 -4.89 -4.49
CA LYS A 51 -8.60 -5.18 -5.93
C LYS A 51 -9.36 -6.46 -6.23
N ALA A 52 -9.14 -7.51 -5.43
CA ALA A 52 -9.89 -8.76 -5.56
C ALA A 52 -11.39 -8.53 -5.33
N GLY A 53 -11.76 -7.84 -4.24
CA GLY A 53 -13.16 -7.55 -3.93
C GLY A 53 -13.86 -6.68 -4.99
N LEU A 54 -13.16 -5.67 -5.53
CA LEU A 54 -13.67 -4.88 -6.65
C LEU A 54 -13.91 -5.75 -7.90
N ALA A 55 -12.96 -6.62 -8.25
CA ALA A 55 -13.10 -7.52 -9.39
C ALA A 55 -14.21 -8.58 -9.19
N GLU A 56 -14.52 -8.96 -7.95
CA GLU A 56 -15.67 -9.82 -7.63
C GLU A 56 -17.00 -9.06 -7.72
N ALA A 57 -17.04 -7.82 -7.23
CA ALA A 57 -18.21 -6.95 -7.33
C ALA A 57 -18.57 -6.63 -8.79
N ASP A 58 -17.58 -6.31 -9.62
CA ASP A 58 -17.76 -6.07 -11.08
C ASP A 58 -18.32 -7.30 -11.80
N ARG A 59 -18.03 -8.51 -11.31
CA ARG A 59 -18.56 -9.77 -11.85
C ARG A 59 -19.97 -10.11 -11.34
N GLY A 60 -20.61 -9.21 -10.59
CA GLY A 60 -21.96 -9.40 -10.07
C GLY A 60 -22.03 -10.23 -8.78
N GLY A 61 -20.89 -10.45 -8.11
CA GLY A 61 -20.76 -11.30 -6.93
C GLY A 61 -20.76 -10.51 -5.61
N VAL A 62 -21.82 -9.75 -5.31
CA VAL A 62 -22.15 -9.45 -3.91
C VAL A 62 -23.07 -10.56 -3.43
N ARG A 63 -22.48 -11.55 -2.75
CA ARG A 63 -23.23 -12.36 -1.78
C ARG A 63 -22.85 -11.84 -0.41
N VAL A 64 -23.63 -10.87 0.06
CA VAL A 64 -23.81 -10.61 1.49
C VAL A 64 -24.50 -11.80 2.15
#